data_AF-A0A9E5UFA4-F1
#
_entry.id   AF-A0A9E5UFA4-F1
#
_cell.length_a   1.000
_cell.length_b   1.000
_cell.length_c   1.000
_cell.angle_alpha   90.00
_cell.angle_beta   90.00
_cell.angle_gamma   90.00
#
_symmetry.space_group_name_H-M   'P 1'
#
loop_
_entity.id
_entity.type
_entity.pdbx_description
1 polymer ?
#
loop_
_entity_poly.entity_id
_entity_poly.type
_entity_poly.pdbx_seq_one_letter_code
_entity_poly.pdbx_strand_id
1 'polypeptide(L)' 'WKELQELIYQDQPYTFLFWIDRVVAVDSRFANVNPIPLSSLYELEKWYDKTAVSDLATNE' A
#
# COMPACT_ATOMS: atom_id res chain seq x y z
N TRP A 1 25.08 4.05 -7.52
CA TRP A 1 23.98 4.35 -6.58
C TRP A 1 24.50 4.99 -5.29
N LYS A 2 25.43 4.36 -4.55
CA LYS A 2 25.96 4.93 -3.29
C LYS A 2 26.64 6.29 -3.48
N GLU A 3 27.49 6.42 -4.49
CA GLU A 3 28.18 7.69 -4.83
C GLU A 3 27.20 8.82 -5.14
N LEU A 4 26.08 8.52 -5.83
CA LEU A 4 25.03 9.49 -6.12
C LEU A 4 24.29 9.93 -4.83
N GLN A 5 23.97 8.99 -3.95
CA GLN A 5 23.35 9.31 -2.66
C GLN A 5 24.25 10.19 -1.79
N GLU A 6 25.57 9.94 -1.83
CA GLU A 6 26.55 10.74 -1.12
C GLU A 6 26.63 12.17 -1.67
N LEU A 7 26.66 12.34 -3.00
CA LEU A 7 26.59 13.68 -3.61
C LEU A 7 25.31 14.43 -3.20
N ILE A 8 24.14 13.79 -3.30
CA ILE A 8 22.86 14.38 -2.87
C ILE A 8 22.89 14.75 -1.39
N TYR A 9 23.49 13.92 -0.55
CA TYR A 9 23.62 14.22 0.88
C TYR A 9 24.57 15.39 1.13
N GLN A 10 25.70 15.49 0.43
CA GLN A 10 26.63 16.61 0.60
C GLN A 10 26.02 17.94 0.15
N ASP A 11 25.29 17.94 -0.96
CA ASP A 11 24.64 19.15 -1.50
C ASP A 11 23.46 19.64 -0.64
N GLN A 12 22.93 18.78 0.26
CA GLN A 12 21.77 19.05 1.11
C GLN A 12 20.61 19.79 0.38
N PRO A 13 20.18 19.40 -0.84
CA PRO A 13 19.10 20.09 -1.54
C PRO A 13 17.74 19.91 -0.83
N TYR A 14 17.62 18.87 -0.01
CA TYR A 14 16.49 18.59 0.85
C TYR A 14 16.98 18.17 2.23
N THR A 15 16.23 18.54 3.28
CA THR A 15 16.44 18.03 4.64
C THR A 15 15.59 16.79 4.85
N PHE A 16 16.22 15.62 4.91
CA PHE A 16 15.53 14.36 5.22
C PHE A 16 15.17 14.31 6.70
N LEU A 17 13.88 14.27 7.03
CA LEU A 17 13.41 14.28 8.42
C LEU A 17 13.09 12.88 8.94
N PHE A 18 12.18 12.17 8.26
CA PHE A 18 11.74 10.84 8.64
C PHE A 18 11.19 10.09 7.43
N TRP A 19 11.06 8.78 7.58
CA TRP A 19 10.31 7.94 6.65
C TRP A 19 8.93 7.65 7.23
N ILE A 20 7.90 7.65 6.39
CA ILE A 20 6.52 7.40 6.82
C ILE A 20 6.40 5.94 7.28
N ASP A 21 5.92 5.74 8.51
CA ASP A 21 5.50 4.42 8.97
C ASP A 21 4.12 4.10 8.37
N ARG A 22 3.96 2.90 7.79
CA ARG A 22 2.78 2.63 6.96
C ARG A 22 1.58 2.30 7.82
N VAL A 23 0.59 3.18 7.83
CA VAL A 23 -0.74 2.91 8.39
C VAL A 23 -1.75 2.86 7.24
N VAL A 24 -2.37 1.70 7.00
CA VAL A 24 -3.46 1.54 6.03
C VAL A 24 -4.69 1.01 6.76
N ALA A 25 -5.78 1.78 6.73
CA ALA A 25 -7.08 1.34 7.22
C ALA A 25 -7.86 0.68 6.06
N VAL A 26 -8.37 -0.53 6.28
CA VAL A 26 -9.12 -1.30 5.29
C VAL A 26 -10.43 -1.74 5.93
N ASP A 27 -11.55 -1.53 5.23
CA ASP A 27 -12.85 -2.02 5.66
C ASP A 27 -12.87 -3.56 5.64
N SER A 28 -13.41 -4.17 6.69
CA SER A 28 -13.45 -5.62 6.88
C SER A 28 -14.16 -6.39 5.75
N ARG A 29 -15.00 -5.75 4.94
CA ARG A 29 -15.70 -6.37 3.80
C ARG A 29 -14.76 -6.73 2.66
N PHE A 30 -13.66 -6.00 2.50
CA PHE A 30 -12.70 -6.29 1.45
C PHE A 30 -11.82 -7.47 1.83
N ALA A 31 -11.69 -8.41 0.91
CA ALA A 31 -10.78 -9.54 0.99
C ALA A 31 -9.65 -9.39 -0.03
N ASN A 32 -8.58 -10.15 0.19
CA ASN A 32 -7.38 -10.17 -0.65
C ASN A 32 -6.63 -8.83 -0.76
N VAL A 33 -6.64 -8.06 0.33
CA VAL A 33 -6.02 -6.75 0.43
C VAL A 33 -4.54 -6.87 0.83
N ASN A 34 -3.63 -6.37 -0.03
CA ASN A 34 -2.17 -6.44 0.19
C ASN A 34 -1.47 -5.10 -0.11
N PRO A 35 -1.61 -4.07 0.74
CA PRO A 35 -0.96 -2.77 0.51
C PRO A 35 0.57 -2.87 0.63
N ILE A 36 1.31 -2.21 -0.27
CA ILE A 36 2.79 -2.23 -0.31
C ILE A 36 3.38 -0.83 -0.01
N PRO A 37 4.70 -0.68 0.26
CA PRO A 37 5.26 0.63 0.64
C PRO A 37 5.03 1.72 -0.40
N LEU A 38 4.94 1.30 -1.66
CA LEU A 38 4.80 2.17 -2.81
C LEU A 38 3.35 2.50 -3.14
N SER A 39 2.37 1.73 -2.64
CA SER A 39 0.95 1.94 -2.94
C SER A 39 0.06 1.25 -1.91
N SER A 40 -0.86 2.01 -1.33
CA SER A 40 -1.95 1.47 -0.50
C SER A 40 -3.00 0.70 -1.31
N LEU A 41 -3.07 0.91 -2.63
CA LEU A 41 -4.04 0.30 -3.55
C LEU A 41 -3.37 -0.74 -4.47
N TYR A 42 -2.37 -1.43 -3.95
CA TYR A 42 -1.66 -2.44 -4.73
C TYR A 42 -2.56 -3.62 -5.10
N GLU A 43 -2.50 -4.00 -6.38
CA GLU A 43 -3.31 -5.08 -6.96
C GLU A 43 -4.81 -4.94 -6.66
N LEU A 44 -5.32 -3.70 -6.73
CA LEU A 44 -6.71 -3.36 -6.42
C LEU A 44 -7.71 -4.21 -7.23
N GLU A 45 -7.35 -4.59 -8.46
CA GLU A 45 -8.15 -5.46 -9.32
C GLU A 45 -8.38 -6.87 -8.76
N LYS A 46 -7.58 -7.30 -7.78
CA LYS A 46 -7.72 -8.59 -7.10
C LYS A 46 -8.52 -8.49 -5.80
N TRP A 47 -8.87 -7.29 -5.37
CA TRP A 47 -9.66 -7.09 -4.16
C TRP A 47 -11.13 -7.36 -4.49
N TYR A 48 -11.87 -7.93 -3.56
CA TYR A 48 -13.29 -8.20 -3.74
C TYR A 48 -14.06 -8.05 -2.43
N ASP A 49 -15.36 -7.81 -2.54
CA ASP A 49 -16.28 -7.78 -1.41
C ASP A 49 -16.68 -9.20 -1.03
N LYS A 50 -16.28 -9.65 0.15
CA LYS A 50 -16.59 -11.00 0.65
C LYS A 50 -18.08 -11.20 0.92
N THR A 51 -18.80 -10.12 1.26
CA THR A 51 -20.24 -10.17 1.54
C THR A 51 -21.02 -10.39 0.25
N ALA A 52 -20.63 -9.73 -0.83
CA ALA A 52 -21.24 -9.95 -2.15
C ALA A 52 -21.07 -11.39 -2.65
N VAL A 53 -19.92 -12.02 -2.37
CA VAL A 53 -19.65 -13.41 -2.77
C VAL A 53 -20.45 -14.41 -1.92
N SER A 54 -20.61 -14.18 -0.61
CA SER A 54 -21.44 -15.06 0.23
C SER A 54 -22.91 -15.02 -0.17
N ASP A 55 -23.43 -13.86 -0.54
CA ASP A 55 -24.84 -13.70 -0.94
C ASP A 55 -25.16 -14.49 -2.21
N LEU A 56 -24.19 -14.65 -3.13
CA LEU A 56 -24.34 -15.49 -4.31
C LEU A 56 -24.34 -16.99 -3.98
N ALA A 57 -23.54 -17.42 -3.00
CA ALA A 57 -23.42 -18.81 -2.60
C ALA A 57 -24.58 -19.34 -1.73
N THR A 58 -25.39 -18.44 -1.16
CA THR A 58 -26.53 -18.82 -0.29
C THR A 58 -27.86 -18.91 -1.06
N ASN A 59 -27.86 -18.53 -2.34
CA ASN A 59 -29.04 -18.53 -3.21
C ASN A 59 -29.06 -19.72 -4.21
N GLU A 60 -28.22 -20.73 -3.99
CA GLU A 60 -28.26 -22.06 -4.64
C GLU A 60 -28.77 -23.13 -3.66
#